data_AF-A0A510TSB3-F1
#
_entry.id   AF-A0A510TSB3-F1
#
_cell.length_a   1.000
_cell.length_b   1.000
_cell.length_c   1.000
_cell.angle_alpha   90.00
_cell.angle_beta   90.00
_cell.angle_gamma   90.00
#
_symmetry.space_group_name_H-M   'P 1'
#
loop_
_entity.id
_entity.type
_entity.pdbx_description
1 polymer ?
#
loop_
_entity_poly.entity_id
_entity_poly.type
_entity_poly.pdbx_seq_one_letter_code
_entity_poly.pdbx_strand_id
1 'polypeptide(L)'
;MTWTLPEPTLAAPGSDPALPPGWAAEPKWDGFRAAICIDADTVMLRSRRGTQMGPAFPEIVVGTAQLPDKSALDGELIVWGWEQGAAQCAWDGPTAREPGP
;
A
#
# COMPACT_ATOMS: atom_id res chain seq x y z
N MET A 1 7.97 -5.02 -23.39
CA MET A 1 6.53 -5.27 -23.20
C MET A 1 6.00 -4.14 -22.32
N THR A 2 4.96 -3.43 -22.75
CA THR A 2 4.40 -2.32 -21.95
C THR A 2 3.47 -2.91 -20.91
N TRP A 3 3.93 -3.06 -19.67
CA TRP A 3 3.04 -3.36 -18.56
C TRP A 3 2.07 -2.19 -18.38
N THR A 4 0.79 -2.46 -18.59
CA THR A 4 -0.29 -1.51 -18.25
C THR A 4 -0.73 -1.81 -16.83
N LEU A 5 -0.23 -1.03 -15.88
CA LEU A 5 -0.80 -1.02 -14.52
C LEU A 5 -2.28 -0.62 -14.63
N PRO A 6 -3.19 -1.35 -13.95
CA PRO A 6 -4.59 -0.95 -13.93
C PRO A 6 -4.73 0.42 -13.27
N GLU A 7 -5.76 1.16 -13.67
CA GLU A 7 -6.09 2.41 -13.01
C GLU A 7 -6.38 2.16 -11.51
N PRO A 8 -5.85 2.99 -10.60
CA PRO A 8 -5.99 2.72 -9.18
C PRO A 8 -7.44 2.73 -8.72
N THR A 9 -7.85 1.70 -7.97
CA THR A 9 -9.20 1.59 -7.42
C THR A 9 -9.46 2.72 -6.42
N LEU A 10 -10.64 3.33 -6.47
CA LEU A 10 -11.04 4.42 -5.59
C LEU A 10 -11.98 3.93 -4.49
N ALA A 11 -11.70 4.36 -3.26
CA ALA A 11 -12.61 4.17 -2.15
C ALA A 11 -13.73 5.21 -2.17
N ALA A 12 -14.93 4.79 -1.78
CA ALA A 12 -16.03 5.68 -1.47
C ALA A 12 -16.01 6.02 0.03
N PRO A 13 -16.34 7.26 0.44
CA PRO A 13 -16.48 7.60 1.84
C PRO A 13 -17.65 6.83 2.46
N GLY A 14 -17.41 6.22 3.63
CA GLY A 14 -18.43 5.58 4.46
C GLY A 14 -18.58 6.30 5.80
N SER A 15 -19.78 6.23 6.39
CA SER A 15 -20.09 6.86 7.68
C SER A 15 -20.14 5.88 8.86
N ASP A 16 -20.25 4.59 8.58
CA ASP A 16 -20.27 3.54 9.61
C ASP A 16 -18.87 2.91 9.73
N PRO A 17 -18.23 2.96 10.91
CA PRO A 17 -16.96 2.30 11.14
C PRO A 17 -17.07 0.77 11.24
N ALA A 18 -18.28 0.21 11.39
CA ALA A 18 -18.48 -1.23 11.43
C ALA A 18 -18.29 -1.86 10.05
N LEU A 19 -17.40 -2.86 9.99
CA LEU A 19 -17.18 -3.64 8.79
C LEU A 19 -18.21 -4.78 8.70
N PRO A 20 -18.85 -4.99 7.55
CA PRO A 20 -19.67 -6.18 7.35
C PRO A 20 -18.83 -7.46 7.42
N PRO A 21 -19.45 -8.63 7.69
CA PRO A 21 -18.75 -9.91 7.64
C PRO A 21 -18.06 -10.13 6.29
N GLY A 22 -16.80 -10.60 6.33
CA GLY A 22 -15.98 -10.84 5.14
C GLY A 22 -15.20 -9.63 4.61
N TRP A 23 -15.27 -8.47 5.28
CA TRP A 23 -14.49 -7.28 4.94
C TRP A 23 -13.22 -7.19 5.79
N ALA A 24 -12.17 -6.62 5.20
CA ALA A 24 -10.94 -6.24 5.90
C ALA A 24 -10.84 -4.72 5.97
N ALA A 25 -10.23 -4.20 7.04
CA ALA A 25 -9.85 -2.79 7.13
C ALA A 25 -8.34 -2.65 7.03
N GLU A 26 -7.92 -1.69 6.23
CA GLU A 26 -6.55 -1.22 6.14
C GLU A 26 -6.49 0.24 6.63
N PRO A 27 -5.43 0.65 7.35
CA PRO A 27 -5.24 2.04 7.70
C PRO A 27 -5.15 2.91 6.44
N LYS A 28 -5.91 4.02 6.43
CA LYS A 28 -5.75 5.03 5.39
C LYS A 28 -4.51 5.87 5.68
N TRP A 29 -3.41 5.54 5.03
CA TRP A 29 -2.18 6.32 5.07
C TRP A 29 -2.32 7.67 4.34
N ASP A 30 -1.47 8.63 4.72
CA ASP A 30 -1.31 9.92 4.03
C ASP A 30 0.10 9.99 3.45
N GLY A 31 0.22 9.83 2.14
CA GLY A 31 1.50 9.74 1.46
C GLY A 31 1.37 9.90 -0.05
N PHE A 32 2.24 9.20 -0.79
CA PHE A 32 2.11 9.09 -2.24
C PHE A 32 1.63 7.71 -2.63
N ARG A 33 0.42 7.61 -3.17
CA ARG A 33 -0.02 6.39 -3.84
C ARG A 33 0.90 6.04 -4.99
N ALA A 34 1.49 4.86 -4.92
CA ALA A 34 2.47 4.37 -5.85
C ALA A 34 2.16 2.92 -6.25
N ALA A 35 2.35 2.66 -7.54
CA ALA A 35 2.30 1.32 -8.10
C ALA A 35 3.71 0.89 -8.50
N ILE A 36 4.03 -0.36 -8.18
CA ILE A 36 5.30 -1.01 -8.48
C ILE A 36 5.04 -2.18 -9.43
N CYS A 37 5.80 -2.27 -10.51
CA CYS A 37 5.93 -3.48 -11.32
C CYS A 37 7.38 -3.95 -11.32
N ILE A 38 7.57 -5.24 -11.14
CA ILE A 38 8.87 -5.92 -11.21
C ILE A 38 8.79 -6.90 -12.38
N ASP A 39 9.66 -6.78 -13.37
CA ASP A 39 9.73 -7.70 -14.51
C ASP A 39 11.18 -7.97 -14.89
N ALA A 40 11.63 -9.20 -14.64
CA ALA A 40 13.02 -9.62 -14.77
C ALA A 40 13.95 -8.58 -14.09
N ASP A 41 14.73 -7.84 -14.88
CA ASP A 41 15.72 -6.88 -14.38
C ASP A 41 15.19 -5.43 -14.33
N THR A 42 13.89 -5.21 -14.57
CA THR A 42 13.29 -3.87 -14.63
C THR A 42 12.28 -3.66 -13.52
N VAL A 43 12.45 -2.56 -12.79
CA VAL A 43 11.50 -2.09 -11.77
C VAL A 43 10.91 -0.76 -12.22
N MET A 44 9.58 -0.68 -12.20
CA MET A 44 8.84 0.53 -12.53
C MET A 44 8.06 0.99 -11.29
N LEU A 45 8.41 2.16 -10.77
CA LEU A 45 7.71 2.82 -9.67
C LEU A 45 7.01 4.06 -10.20
N ARG A 46 5.68 4.12 -10.10
CA ARG A 46 4.87 5.21 -10.66
C ARG A 46 3.82 5.73 -9.70
N SER A 47 3.54 7.03 -9.76
CA SER A 47 2.43 7.65 -9.03
C SER A 47 1.08 7.26 -9.64
N ARG A 48 -0.01 7.52 -8.90
CA ARG A 48 -1.38 7.46 -9.44
C ARG A 48 -1.58 8.22 -10.75
N ARG A 49 -0.85 9.32 -10.99
CA ARG A 49 -0.97 10.12 -12.21
C ARG A 49 0.01 9.69 -13.31
N GLY A 50 0.70 8.56 -13.10
CA GLY A 50 1.62 7.97 -14.07
C GLY A 50 3.04 8.55 -14.05
N THR A 51 3.35 9.49 -13.15
CA THR A 51 4.69 10.07 -12.98
C THR A 51 5.69 8.97 -12.58
N GLN A 52 6.83 8.90 -13.27
CA GLN A 52 7.92 8.01 -12.87
C GLN A 52 8.57 8.53 -11.58
N MET A 53 8.51 7.72 -10.52
CA MET A 53 8.97 8.09 -9.18
C MET A 53 10.30 7.41 -8.80
N GLY A 54 10.71 6.37 -9.54
CA GLY A 54 11.95 5.61 -9.26
C GLY A 54 13.19 6.48 -9.01
N PRO A 55 13.50 7.50 -9.84
CA PRO A 55 14.66 8.37 -9.61
C PRO A 55 14.61 9.17 -8.31
N ALA A 56 13.42 9.46 -7.79
CA ALA A 56 13.23 10.20 -6.54
C ALA A 56 13.25 9.31 -5.30
N PHE A 57 13.01 8.00 -5.45
CA PHE A 57 12.94 7.02 -4.37
C PHE A 57 13.75 5.75 -4.70
N PRO A 58 15.06 5.86 -4.91
CA PRO A 58 15.91 4.73 -5.30
C PRO A 58 15.92 3.60 -4.26
N GLU A 59 15.75 3.91 -2.97
CA GLU A 59 15.68 2.94 -1.87
C GLU A 59 14.48 2.00 -2.00
N ILE A 60 13.35 2.51 -2.49
CA ILE A 60 12.16 1.69 -2.75
C ILE A 60 12.43 0.74 -3.91
N VAL A 61 13.05 1.24 -4.98
CA VAL A 61 13.43 0.42 -6.15
C VAL A 61 14.36 -0.71 -5.73
N VAL A 62 15.39 -0.43 -4.93
CA VAL A 62 16.32 -1.45 -4.42
C VAL A 62 15.62 -2.46 -3.52
N GLY A 63 14.71 -2.00 -2.66
CA GLY A 63 13.95 -2.87 -1.76
C GLY A 63 13.12 -3.93 -2.47
N THR A 64 12.71 -3.67 -3.72
CA THR A 64 11.93 -4.64 -4.52
C THR A 64 12.66 -5.94 -4.82
N ALA A 65 14.00 -5.98 -4.68
CA ALA A 65 14.79 -7.20 -4.84
C ALA A 65 14.41 -8.33 -3.86
N GLN A 66 13.66 -8.02 -2.80
CA GLN A 66 13.14 -9.00 -1.85
C GLN A 66 11.82 -9.64 -2.29
N LEU A 67 11.21 -9.13 -3.36
CA LEU A 67 9.92 -9.60 -3.87
C LEU A 67 10.12 -10.60 -5.01
N PRO A 68 9.15 -11.50 -5.26
CA PRO A 68 9.22 -12.39 -6.41
C PRO A 68 9.25 -11.62 -7.74
N ASP A 69 9.96 -12.17 -8.73
CA ASP A 69 9.89 -11.69 -10.10
C ASP A 69 8.45 -11.69 -10.63
N LYS A 70 8.14 -10.76 -11.54
CA LYS A 70 6.81 -10.60 -12.15
C LYS A 70 5.72 -10.24 -11.15
N SER A 71 6.09 -9.53 -10.08
CA SER A 71 5.15 -8.99 -9.10
C SER A 71 4.66 -7.60 -9.48
N ALA A 72 3.42 -7.30 -9.11
CA ALA A 72 2.85 -5.96 -9.14
C ALA A 72 2.25 -5.62 -7.77
N LEU A 73 2.48 -4.41 -7.29
CA LEU A 73 1.99 -3.90 -6.02
C LEU A 73 1.33 -2.54 -6.21
N ASP A 74 0.25 -2.29 -5.48
CA ASP A 74 -0.38 -0.97 -5.30
C ASP A 74 -0.33 -0.66 -3.80
N GLY A 75 0.11 0.54 -3.44
CA GLY A 75 0.26 0.93 -2.05
C GLY A 75 0.60 2.40 -1.87
N GLU A 76 0.93 2.77 -0.64
CA GLU A 76 1.26 4.15 -0.28
C GLU A 76 2.73 4.24 0.13
N LEU A 77 3.49 5.15 -0.51
CA LEU A 77 4.81 5.55 -0.01
C LEU A 77 4.62 6.57 1.10
N ILE A 78 5.09 6.21 2.29
CA ILE A 78 5.02 7.03 3.48
C ILE A 78 6.41 7.33 4.02
N VAL A 79 6.56 8.48 4.68
CA VAL A 79 7.72 8.75 5.51
C VAL A 79 7.45 8.14 6.87
N TRP A 80 8.21 7.11 7.22
CA TRP A 80 8.11 6.50 8.54
C TRP A 80 8.98 7.28 9.54
N GLY A 81 8.34 8.01 10.45
CA GLY A 81 9.02 8.68 11.56
C GLY A 81 9.29 7.70 12.70
N TRP A 82 10.53 7.65 13.20
CA TRP A 82 10.84 7.03 14.49
C TRP A 82 11.07 8.15 15.52
N GLU A 83 10.05 8.47 16.30
CA GLU A 83 10.24 9.20 17.56
C GLU A 83 10.40 8.17 18.68
N GLN A 84 11.41 8.32 19.55
CA GLN A 84 11.66 7.41 20.66
C GLN A 84 10.39 7.28 21.54
N GLY A 85 9.64 6.20 21.38
CA GLY A 85 8.51 5.84 22.24
C GLY A 85 7.12 5.81 21.60
N ALA A 86 6.92 6.15 20.33
CA ALA A 86 5.59 6.06 19.72
C ALA A 86 5.61 5.78 18.20
N ALA A 87 6.16 4.64 17.81
CA ALA A 87 5.72 3.98 16.57
C ALA A 87 4.77 2.84 16.95
N GLN A 88 3.59 3.19 17.50
CA GLN A 88 2.56 2.19 17.75
C GLN A 88 1.59 2.20 16.56
N CYS A 89 1.92 1.40 15.55
CA CYS A 89 0.89 0.85 14.67
C CYS A 89 0.16 -0.24 15.48
N ALA A 90 -0.74 0.15 16.38
CA ALA A 90 -1.65 -0.77 17.06
C ALA A 90 -2.71 -1.22 16.05
N TRP A 91 -2.34 -2.19 15.22
CA TRP A 91 -3.31 -3.00 14.52
C TRP A 91 -3.52 -4.28 15.34
N ASP A 92 -4.54 -4.29 16.19
CA ASP A 92 -4.92 -5.47 17.00
C ASP A 92 -5.84 -6.45 16.25
N GLY A 93 -5.80 -6.43 14.91
CA GLY A 93 -6.68 -7.23 14.05
C GLY A 93 -8.17 -6.92 14.22
N PRO A 94 -9.06 -7.45 13.36
CA PRO A 94 -10.48 -7.45 13.64
C PRO A 94 -10.75 -8.50 14.72
N THR A 95 -10.81 -8.10 16.00
CA THR A 95 -11.52 -8.93 16.98
C THR A 95 -13.00 -8.85 16.65
N ALA A 96 -13.49 -9.86 15.92
CA ALA A 96 -14.91 -10.10 15.81
C ALA A 96 -15.48 -10.21 17.23
N ARG A 97 -16.18 -9.18 17.69
CA ARG A 97 -16.91 -9.22 18.95
C ARG A 97 -18.15 -10.06 18.65
N GLU A 98 -18.16 -11.30 19.12
CA GLU A 98 -19.37 -12.13 19.06
C GLU A 98 -20.53 -11.39 19.75
N PRO A 99 -21.76 -11.43 19.18
CA PRO A 99 -22.91 -10.93 19.91
C PRO A 99 -23.19 -11.86 21.09
N GLY A 100 -22.94 -11.37 22.30
CA GLY A 100 -23.40 -12.03 23.54
C GLY A 100 -24.93 -11.99 23.66
N PRO A 101 -25.50 -12.84 24.54
CA PRO A 101 -26.88 -13.32 24.50
C PRO A 101 -27.98 -12.26 24.60
#